data_AF-A0A183KU54-F1
#
_entry.id   AF-A0A183KU54-F1
#
_cell.length_a   1.000
_cell.length_b   1.000
_cell.length_c   1.000
_cell.angle_alpha   90.00
_cell.angle_beta   90.00
_cell.angle_gamma   90.00
#
_symmetry.space_group_name_H-M   'P 1'
#
loop_
_entity.id
_entity.type
_entity.pdbx_description
1 polymer ?
#
loop_
_entity_poly.entity_id
_entity_poly.type
_entity_poly.pdbx_seq_one_letter_code
_entity_poly.pdbx_strand_id
1 'polypeptide(L)'
;MGLIFELLTSNHSYHHPFAVGYSTPTNLFVYLAEHLEYHLSPVHNLLLIVSNGLEMITTKIEIIVKPTIRSSPKFLLHSITSESVGNINITNLSQPEENSSLTDNYHQHIIIHVNITESTLIGSLVCRLYVEESGIDFMNKIHYSIISVEHSQTWDLFTLNENTGE
;
A
#
# COMPACT_ATOMS: atom_id res chain seq x y z
N MET A 1 -14.21 30.59 29.49
CA MET A 1 -13.46 29.33 29.43
C MET A 1 -13.12 29.08 27.97
N GLY A 2 -11.83 29.09 27.63
CA GLY A 2 -11.32 28.96 26.28
C GLY A 2 -10.57 27.63 26.11
N LEU A 3 -10.79 26.96 25.00
CA LEU A 3 -10.12 25.73 24.61
C LEU A 3 -9.43 25.99 23.28
N ILE A 4 -8.13 25.73 23.21
CA ILE A 4 -7.33 25.92 22.00
C ILE A 4 -6.61 24.62 21.70
N PHE A 5 -6.70 24.20 20.43
CA PHE A 5 -6.07 23.02 19.87
C PHE A 5 -5.09 23.45 18.80
N GLU A 6 -3.81 23.19 19.03
CA GLU A 6 -2.73 23.58 18.12
C GLU A 6 -1.88 22.36 17.77
N LEU A 7 -1.72 22.10 16.48
CA LEU A 7 -0.74 21.13 16.00
C LEU A 7 0.60 21.84 15.84
N LEU A 8 1.64 21.33 16.50
CA LEU A 8 3.01 21.70 16.22
C LEU A 8 3.50 20.89 15.03
N THR A 9 3.69 21.57 13.91
CA THR A 9 4.21 20.97 12.68
C THR A 9 5.74 20.84 12.73
N SER A 10 6.33 20.06 11.83
CA SER A 10 7.79 19.76 11.80
C SER A 10 8.68 20.99 11.64
N ASN A 11 8.18 22.02 10.96
CA ASN A 11 8.79 23.36 10.84
C ASN A 11 8.57 24.25 12.08
N HIS A 12 8.06 23.69 13.20
CA HIS A 12 7.77 24.39 14.45
C HIS A 12 6.74 25.53 14.32
N SER A 13 5.91 25.51 13.27
CA SER A 13 4.76 26.41 13.19
C SER A 13 3.56 25.85 13.95
N TYR A 14 2.72 26.74 14.45
CA TYR A 14 1.42 26.40 15.04
C TYR A 14 0.36 26.45 13.96
N HIS A 15 -0.40 25.37 13.85
CA HIS A 15 -1.53 25.26 12.92
C HIS A 15 -2.78 24.77 13.65
N HIS A 16 -3.96 25.13 13.17
CA HIS A 16 -5.24 24.74 13.77
C HIS A 16 -6.02 23.77 12.85
N PRO A 17 -5.55 22.55 12.59
CA PRO A 17 -6.22 21.60 11.71
C PRO A 17 -7.40 20.89 12.39
N PHE A 18 -7.88 21.37 13.54
CA PHE A 18 -8.87 20.68 14.37
C PHE A 18 -10.19 21.45 14.39
N ALA A 19 -11.30 20.70 14.31
CA ALA A 19 -12.64 21.23 14.46
C ALA A 19 -13.33 20.60 15.68
N VAL A 20 -14.23 21.38 16.29
CA VAL A 20 -15.04 20.92 17.42
C VAL A 20 -16.32 20.31 16.87
N GLY A 21 -16.54 19.02 17.14
CA GLY A 21 -17.79 18.37 16.76
C GLY A 21 -18.92 18.65 17.76
N TYR A 22 -18.65 18.54 19.06
CA TYR A 22 -19.58 18.97 20.11
C TYR A 22 -18.87 19.39 21.38
N SER A 23 -19.55 20.23 22.17
CA SER A 23 -19.09 20.71 23.48
C SER A 23 -20.24 20.69 24.48
N THR A 24 -19.99 20.07 25.63
CA THR A 24 -20.89 20.01 26.79
C THR A 24 -20.11 20.41 28.04
N PRO A 25 -20.77 20.66 29.19
CA PRO A 25 -20.06 21.02 30.41
C PRO A 25 -19.03 19.98 30.90
N THR A 26 -19.19 18.71 30.52
CA THR A 26 -18.32 17.61 30.97
C THR A 26 -17.53 16.94 29.85
N ASN A 27 -17.95 17.07 28.60
CA ASN A 27 -17.35 16.38 27.46
C ASN A 27 -17.14 17.32 26.28
N LEU A 28 -16.01 17.15 25.60
CA LEU A 28 -15.66 17.84 24.37
C LEU A 28 -15.19 16.81 23.35
N PHE A 29 -15.73 16.87 22.15
CA PHE A 29 -15.26 16.07 21.02
C PHE A 29 -14.62 16.95 19.97
N VAL A 30 -13.36 16.65 19.67
CA VAL A 30 -12.54 17.32 18.68
C VAL A 30 -12.07 16.30 17.68
N TYR A 31 -12.13 16.65 16.41
CA TYR A 31 -11.65 15.82 15.33
C TYR A 31 -10.69 16.61 14.45
N LEU A 32 -9.83 15.87 13.77
CA LEU A 32 -8.91 16.42 12.79
C LEU A 32 -9.71 16.76 11.52
N ALA A 33 -9.76 18.05 11.18
CA ALA A 33 -10.49 18.60 10.04
C ALA A 33 -9.68 18.59 8.74
N GLU A 34 -8.37 18.41 8.83
CA GLU A 34 -7.46 18.35 7.68
C GLU A 34 -6.78 16.99 7.56
N HIS A 35 -6.41 16.60 6.34
CA HIS A 35 -5.69 15.36 6.12
C HIS A 35 -4.21 15.51 6.52
N LEU A 36 -3.72 14.62 7.39
CA LEU A 36 -2.28 14.54 7.70
C LEU A 36 -1.60 13.52 6.79
N GLU A 37 -0.55 13.95 6.09
CA GLU A 37 0.19 13.11 5.14
C GLU A 37 1.41 12.45 5.80
N TYR A 38 1.45 11.11 5.77
CA TYR A 38 2.56 10.30 6.28
C TYR A 38 3.93 10.68 5.69
N HIS A 39 3.98 10.95 4.38
CA HIS A 39 5.25 11.15 3.64
C HIS A 39 6.01 12.42 4.05
N LEU A 40 5.33 13.40 4.65
CA LEU A 40 5.94 14.66 5.09
C LEU A 40 6.38 14.57 6.56
N SER A 41 5.58 13.93 7.43
CA SER A 41 5.95 13.68 8.82
C SER A 41 5.05 12.60 9.43
N PRO A 42 5.60 11.51 9.99
CA PRO A 42 4.80 10.44 10.59
C PRO A 42 4.38 10.73 12.04
N VAL A 43 5.00 11.72 12.70
CA VAL A 43 4.77 12.03 14.11
C VAL A 43 4.47 13.51 14.26
N HIS A 44 3.31 13.82 14.83
CA HIS A 44 2.88 15.18 15.11
C HIS A 44 2.63 15.36 16.60
N ASN A 45 2.85 16.58 17.09
CA ASN A 45 2.60 16.92 18.48
C ASN A 45 1.40 17.86 18.57
N LEU A 46 0.34 17.44 19.23
CA LEU A 46 -0.79 18.28 19.59
C LEU A 46 -0.50 18.95 20.93
N LEU A 47 -0.58 20.27 20.97
CA LEU A 47 -0.60 21.06 22.18
C LEU A 47 -2.06 21.39 22.51
N LEU A 48 -2.52 20.87 23.64
CA LEU A 48 -3.83 21.16 24.21
C LEU A 48 -3.68 22.23 25.29
N ILE A 49 -4.33 23.37 25.10
CA ILE A 49 -4.37 24.45 26.09
C ILE A 49 -5.81 24.64 26.55
N VAL A 50 -6.03 24.48 27.86
CA VAL A 50 -7.32 24.66 28.52
C VAL A 50 -7.20 25.81 29.50
N SER A 51 -8.07 26.82 29.40
CA SER A 51 -8.11 27.90 30.38
C SER A 51 -9.53 28.25 30.82
N ASN A 52 -9.71 28.42 32.13
CA ASN A 52 -10.95 28.95 32.71
C ASN A 52 -10.89 30.47 32.97
N GLY A 53 -9.80 31.14 32.60
CA GLY A 53 -9.55 32.57 32.85
C GLY A 53 -8.81 32.87 34.17
N LEU A 54 -8.68 31.89 35.07
CA LEU A 54 -7.90 31.98 36.32
C LEU A 54 -6.69 31.05 36.28
N GLU A 55 -6.86 29.88 35.68
CA GLU A 55 -5.86 28.83 35.54
C GLU A 55 -5.74 28.44 34.06
N MET A 56 -4.54 27.98 33.70
CA MET A 56 -4.22 27.46 32.38
C MET A 56 -3.50 26.13 32.54
N ILE A 57 -4.00 25.11 31.85
CA ILE A 57 -3.40 23.78 31.80
C ILE A 57 -2.98 23.53 30.36
N THR A 58 -1.73 23.11 30.20
CA THR A 58 -1.16 22.74 28.90
C THR A 58 -0.76 21.27 28.93
N THR A 59 -1.16 20.51 27.91
CA THR A 59 -0.81 19.09 27.76
C THR A 59 -0.36 18.83 26.34
N LYS A 60 0.64 17.95 26.20
CA LYS A 60 1.19 17.53 24.90
C LYS A 60 0.73 16.10 24.60
N ILE A 61 0.16 15.90 23.42
CA ILE A 61 -0.33 14.60 22.93
C ILE A 61 0.45 14.29 21.65
N GLU A 62 0.99 13.08 21.55
CA GLU A 62 1.66 12.60 20.33
C GLU A 62 0.66 11.90 19.42
N ILE A 63 0.64 12.29 18.14
CA ILE A 63 -0.19 11.71 17.09
C ILE A 63 0.75 11.03 16.09
N ILE A 64 0.60 9.72 15.93
CA ILE A 64 1.38 8.93 14.99
C ILE A 64 0.49 8.59 13.79
N VAL A 65 0.83 9.13 12.62
CA VAL A 65 0.18 8.81 11.35
C VAL A 65 0.81 7.52 10.83
N LYS A 66 -0.01 6.49 10.61
CA LYS A 66 0.46 5.25 10.00
C LYS A 66 0.50 5.41 8.47
N PRO A 67 1.50 4.81 7.79
CA PRO A 67 1.52 4.81 6.34
C PRO A 67 0.25 4.16 5.81
N THR A 68 -0.45 4.86 4.92
CA THR A 68 -1.44 4.21 4.06
C THR A 68 -0.66 3.69 2.87
N ILE A 69 -0.46 2.37 2.79
CA ILE A 69 0.26 1.76 1.66
C ILE A 69 -0.55 2.04 0.40
N ARG A 70 -0.02 2.89 -0.48
CA ARG A 70 -0.55 3.16 -1.82
C ARG A 70 0.34 2.58 -2.92
N SER A 71 1.17 1.58 -2.61
CA SER A 71 1.95 0.88 -3.65
C SER A 71 1.13 -0.27 -4.24
N SER A 72 0.99 -0.26 -5.57
CA SER A 72 0.41 -1.39 -6.30
C SER A 72 1.44 -2.51 -6.41
N PRO A 73 1.00 -3.79 -6.34
CA PRO A 73 1.89 -4.91 -6.58
C PRO A 73 2.48 -4.84 -7.99
N LYS A 74 3.81 -4.83 -8.11
CA LYS A 74 4.52 -4.97 -9.39
C LYS A 74 4.96 -6.42 -9.57
N PHE A 75 4.40 -7.08 -10.57
CA PHE A 75 4.78 -8.42 -10.98
C PHE A 75 6.15 -8.42 -11.66
N LEU A 76 7.04 -9.22 -11.10
CA LEU A 76 8.30 -9.66 -11.67
C LEU A 76 8.20 -11.17 -11.90
N LEU A 77 8.67 -11.66 -13.04
CA LEU A 77 8.77 -13.10 -13.24
C LEU A 77 10.17 -13.56 -12.84
N HIS A 78 10.25 -14.54 -11.95
CA HIS A 78 11.47 -15.32 -11.79
C HIS A 78 11.33 -16.57 -12.65
N SER A 79 11.81 -16.51 -13.90
CA SER A 79 11.86 -17.69 -14.77
C SER A 79 12.99 -18.60 -14.30
N ILE A 80 12.69 -19.87 -14.03
CA ILE A 80 13.75 -20.87 -13.89
C ILE A 80 14.12 -21.29 -15.31
N THR A 81 15.32 -20.93 -15.76
CA THR A 81 15.97 -21.57 -16.91
C THR A 81 16.37 -22.98 -16.49
N SER A 82 15.41 -23.88 -16.34
CA SER A 82 15.67 -25.30 -16.22
C SER A 82 15.62 -25.89 -17.62
N GLU A 83 16.67 -26.63 -17.99
CA GLU A 83 16.80 -27.27 -19.31
C GLU A 83 15.61 -28.18 -19.68
N SER A 84 14.73 -28.53 -18.72
CA SER A 84 13.54 -29.35 -18.94
C SER A 84 12.27 -28.56 -19.32
N VAL A 85 12.16 -27.28 -18.95
CA VAL A 85 10.93 -26.48 -19.08
C VAL A 85 11.11 -25.40 -20.17
N GLY A 86 11.34 -25.83 -21.41
CA GLY A 86 11.39 -25.01 -22.63
C GLY A 86 11.89 -23.55 -22.48
N ASN A 87 11.22 -22.60 -23.14
CA ASN A 87 11.64 -21.18 -23.17
C ASN A 87 10.49 -20.28 -22.69
N ILE A 88 10.81 -19.27 -21.87
CA ILE A 88 9.86 -18.32 -21.31
C ILE A 88 10.18 -16.92 -21.82
N ASN A 89 9.25 -16.30 -22.54
CA ASN A 89 9.37 -14.93 -23.04
C ASN A 89 8.35 -14.01 -22.35
N ILE A 90 8.81 -12.84 -21.91
CA ILE A 90 7.97 -11.87 -21.20
C ILE A 90 7.88 -10.61 -22.02
N THR A 91 6.65 -10.13 -22.24
CA THR A 91 6.41 -8.82 -22.84
C THR A 91 5.69 -7.95 -21.82
N ASN A 92 6.33 -6.85 -21.40
CA ASN A 92 5.67 -5.84 -20.59
C ASN A 92 4.98 -4.84 -21.52
N LEU A 93 3.66 -4.77 -21.47
CA LEU A 93 2.85 -3.85 -22.28
C LEU A 93 2.57 -2.51 -21.57
N SER A 94 3.04 -2.36 -20.34
CA SER A 94 2.88 -1.12 -19.58
C SER A 94 3.73 -0.03 -20.24
N GLN A 95 3.11 1.06 -20.70
CA GLN A 95 3.83 2.17 -21.31
C GLN A 95 4.73 2.86 -20.26
N PRO A 96 5.99 3.21 -20.60
CA PRO A 96 6.73 4.16 -19.80
C PRO A 96 6.09 5.54 -20.03
N GLU A 97 5.31 6.03 -19.06
CA GLU A 97 4.84 7.41 -19.12
C GLU A 97 6.03 8.35 -18.92
N GLU A 98 6.56 8.87 -20.02
CA GLU A 98 7.33 10.11 -20.01
C GLU A 98 6.39 11.25 -19.60
N ASN A 99 6.59 11.77 -18.39
CA ASN A 99 5.96 12.98 -17.83
C ASN A 99 4.55 12.85 -17.23
N SER A 100 4.39 12.04 -16.20
CA SER A 100 3.26 12.19 -15.28
C SER A 100 3.73 12.14 -13.83
N SER A 101 3.79 13.31 -13.21
CA SER A 101 4.06 13.46 -11.78
C SER A 101 2.88 13.05 -10.88
N LEU A 102 1.77 12.51 -11.44
CA LEU A 102 0.52 12.30 -10.71
C LEU A 102 -0.38 11.16 -11.22
N THR A 103 0.05 10.28 -12.13
CA THR A 103 -0.72 9.07 -12.48
C THR A 103 -0.01 7.84 -11.95
N ASP A 104 -0.41 7.45 -10.75
CA ASP A 104 -0.19 6.10 -10.23
C ASP A 104 -0.79 5.11 -11.26
N ASN A 105 0.03 4.56 -12.16
CA ASN A 105 -0.40 3.45 -13.01
C ASN A 105 -0.56 2.21 -12.13
N TYR A 106 -1.75 2.05 -11.55
CA TYR A 106 -2.11 1.01 -10.58
C TYR A 106 -2.14 -0.41 -11.18
N HIS A 107 -1.99 -0.55 -12.49
CA HIS A 107 -2.12 -1.83 -13.19
C HIS A 107 -0.92 -2.07 -14.10
N GLN A 108 -0.18 -3.14 -13.82
CA GLN A 108 0.85 -3.64 -14.71
C GLN A 108 0.22 -4.66 -15.67
N HIS A 109 0.47 -4.50 -16.97
CA HIS A 109 0.03 -5.45 -17.98
C HIS A 109 1.24 -6.24 -18.50
N ILE A 110 1.39 -7.47 -18.01
CA ILE A 110 2.42 -8.41 -18.47
C ILE A 110 1.79 -9.53 -19.30
N ILE A 111 2.47 -9.91 -20.37
CA ILE A 111 2.20 -11.13 -21.12
C ILE A 111 3.38 -12.07 -20.91
N ILE A 112 3.09 -13.30 -20.48
CA ILE A 112 4.08 -14.35 -20.27
C ILE A 112 3.78 -15.45 -21.29
N HIS A 113 4.72 -15.66 -22.21
CA HIS A 113 4.70 -16.78 -23.15
C HIS A 113 5.56 -17.90 -22.57
N VAL A 114 4.95 -19.07 -22.36
CA VAL A 114 5.63 -20.25 -21.85
C VAL A 114 5.60 -21.32 -22.93
N ASN A 115 6.78 -21.78 -23.35
CA ASN A 115 6.93 -22.96 -24.19
C ASN A 115 7.36 -24.12 -23.29
N ILE A 116 6.59 -25.21 -23.29
CA ILE A 116 6.81 -26.39 -22.45
C ILE A 116 7.11 -27.59 -23.36
N THR A 117 8.05 -28.44 -22.97
CA THR A 117 8.34 -29.66 -23.74
C THR A 117 7.30 -30.74 -23.44
N GLU A 118 6.92 -31.55 -24.42
CA GLU A 118 5.97 -32.66 -24.21
C GLU A 118 6.45 -33.68 -23.15
N SER A 119 7.76 -33.74 -22.92
CA SER A 119 8.39 -34.58 -21.89
C SER A 119 8.30 -34.03 -20.47
N THR A 120 7.64 -32.88 -20.26
CA THR A 120 7.53 -32.25 -18.95
C THR A 120 6.65 -33.08 -18.02
N LEU A 121 7.18 -33.42 -16.85
CA LEU A 121 6.47 -34.23 -15.87
C LEU A 121 5.36 -33.42 -15.19
N ILE A 122 4.27 -34.09 -14.83
CA ILE A 122 3.19 -33.51 -14.03
C ILE A 122 3.77 -33.03 -12.69
N GLY A 123 3.43 -31.80 -12.30
CA GLY A 123 3.95 -31.15 -11.08
C GLY A 123 5.30 -30.46 -11.25
N SER A 124 5.85 -30.41 -12.46
CA SER A 124 7.02 -29.58 -12.75
C SER A 124 6.67 -28.10 -12.59
N LEU A 125 7.50 -27.35 -11.85
CA LEU A 125 7.36 -25.90 -11.74
C LEU A 125 7.62 -25.25 -13.10
N VAL A 126 6.63 -24.50 -13.60
CA VAL A 126 6.70 -23.86 -14.92
C VAL A 126 7.35 -22.49 -14.82
N CYS A 127 6.80 -21.62 -13.96
CA CYS A 127 7.33 -20.30 -13.67
C CYS A 127 6.88 -19.88 -12.28
N ARG A 128 7.54 -18.88 -11.70
CA ARG A 128 7.08 -18.27 -10.45
C ARG A 128 6.83 -16.78 -10.66
N LEU A 129 5.59 -16.38 -10.40
CA LEU A 129 5.18 -14.99 -10.28
C LEU A 129 5.65 -14.47 -8.92
N TYR A 130 6.36 -13.35 -8.93
CA TYR A 130 6.81 -12.68 -7.73
C TYR A 130 6.38 -11.22 -7.78
N VAL A 131 6.08 -10.63 -6.64
CA VAL A 131 5.74 -9.22 -6.55
C VAL A 131 6.74 -8.53 -5.65
N GLU A 132 7.33 -7.44 -6.15
CA GLU A 132 8.20 -6.58 -5.33
C GLU A 132 7.35 -5.59 -4.54
N GLU A 133 7.25 -5.80 -3.23
CA GLU A 133 6.58 -4.86 -2.33
C GLU A 133 7.51 -3.69 -2.02
N SER A 134 7.25 -2.53 -2.61
CA SER A 134 7.85 -1.27 -2.18
C SER A 134 7.02 -0.72 -1.00
N GLY A 135 7.30 -1.16 0.22
CA GLY A 135 6.58 -0.74 1.42
C GLY A 135 7.30 -1.16 2.71
N ILE A 136 7.21 -0.33 3.76
CA ILE A 136 7.90 -0.55 5.06
C ILE A 136 7.11 -1.54 5.95
N ASP A 137 5.87 -1.88 5.57
CA ASP A 137 5.04 -2.81 6.32
C ASP A 137 4.99 -4.17 5.60
N PHE A 138 5.67 -5.16 6.18
CA PHE A 138 5.76 -6.57 5.75
C PHE A 138 4.41 -7.34 5.88
N MET A 139 3.28 -6.63 5.94
CA MET A 139 2.01 -7.16 6.44
C MET A 139 0.98 -7.48 5.35
N ASN A 140 1.23 -7.12 4.09
CA ASN A 140 0.36 -7.55 3.01
C ASN A 140 0.76 -8.97 2.57
N LYS A 141 -0.02 -9.96 2.98
CA LYS A 141 0.06 -11.28 2.35
C LYS A 141 -0.50 -11.15 0.93
N ILE A 142 0.35 -11.42 -0.05
CA ILE A 142 -0.02 -11.39 -1.46
C ILE A 142 -0.71 -12.71 -1.81
N HIS A 143 -1.88 -12.62 -2.42
CA HIS A 143 -2.65 -13.76 -2.88
C HIS A 143 -2.69 -13.77 -4.41
N TYR A 144 -2.24 -14.87 -5.01
CA TYR A 144 -2.22 -15.09 -6.46
C TYR A 144 -3.47 -15.85 -6.89
N SER A 145 -4.11 -15.44 -7.98
CA SER A 145 -5.29 -16.13 -8.50
C SER A 145 -5.37 -16.07 -10.03
N ILE A 146 -5.92 -17.13 -10.63
CA ILE A 146 -6.26 -17.15 -12.05
C ILE A 146 -7.73 -16.72 -12.15
N ILE A 147 -7.98 -15.62 -12.88
CA ILE A 147 -9.32 -15.03 -12.98
C ILE A 147 -10.09 -15.64 -14.17
N SER A 148 -9.38 -16.00 -15.24
CA SER A 148 -9.99 -16.56 -16.45
C SER A 148 -9.01 -17.44 -17.21
N VAL A 149 -9.53 -18.48 -17.83
CA VAL A 149 -8.84 -19.25 -18.86
C VAL A 149 -9.72 -19.32 -20.09
N GLU A 150 -9.13 -19.29 -21.28
CA GLU A 150 -9.87 -19.35 -22.54
C GLU A 150 -10.46 -20.75 -22.78
N HIS A 151 -9.68 -21.79 -22.45
CA HIS A 151 -10.05 -23.18 -22.65
C HIS A 151 -10.20 -23.86 -21.29
N SER A 152 -11.35 -24.51 -21.04
CA SER A 152 -11.63 -25.13 -19.73
C SER A 152 -10.61 -26.22 -19.35
N GLN A 153 -10.06 -26.93 -20.34
CA GLN A 153 -9.03 -27.97 -20.16
C GLN A 153 -7.72 -27.40 -19.58
N THR A 154 -7.46 -26.11 -19.72
CA THR A 154 -6.26 -25.47 -19.15
C THR A 154 -6.24 -25.52 -17.62
N TRP A 155 -7.41 -25.53 -16.97
CA TRP A 155 -7.50 -25.68 -15.52
C TRP A 155 -6.99 -27.04 -15.02
N ASP A 156 -7.08 -28.08 -15.85
CA ASP A 156 -6.61 -29.42 -15.50
C ASP A 156 -5.09 -29.58 -15.72
N LEU A 157 -4.48 -28.64 -16.46
CA LEU A 157 -3.07 -28.69 -16.87
C LEU A 157 -2.16 -27.81 -16.02
N PHE A 158 -2.68 -26.71 -15.46
CA PHE A 158 -1.92 -25.73 -14.71
C PHE A 158 -2.56 -25.44 -13.36
N THR A 159 -1.71 -25.32 -12.35
CA THR A 159 -2.10 -24.89 -11.01
C THR A 159 -1.29 -23.66 -10.62
N LEU A 160 -1.92 -22.71 -9.92
CA LEU A 160 -1.25 -21.56 -9.33
C LEU A 160 -1.36 -21.66 -7.80
N ASN A 161 -0.22 -21.64 -7.12
CA ASN A 161 -0.17 -21.58 -5.68
C ASN A 161 -0.45 -20.16 -5.21
N GLU A 162 -1.57 -20.00 -4.52
CA GLU A 162 -2.08 -18.72 -4.02
C GLU A 162 -1.09 -17.94 -3.16
N ASN A 163 -0.18 -18.62 -2.46
CA ASN A 163 0.74 -17.97 -1.51
C ASN A 163 2.16 -17.80 -2.05
N THR A 164 2.59 -18.64 -3.01
CA THR A 164 3.97 -18.64 -3.51
C THR A 164 4.10 -18.05 -4.92
N GLY A 165 3.00 -17.99 -5.67
CA GLY A 165 2.96 -17.55 -7.06
C GLY A 165 3.54 -18.57 -8.05
N GLU A 166 3.69 -19.82 -7.62
CA GLU A 166 4.18 -20.97 -8.41
C GLU A 166 3.09 -21.62 -9.27
#